data_AF-A0A6M0FTF8-F1
#
_entry.id   AF-A0A6M0FTF8-F1
#
_cell.length_a   1.000
_cell.length_b   1.000
_cell.length_c   1.000
_cell.angle_alpha   90.00
_cell.angle_beta   90.00
_cell.angle_gamma   90.00
#
_symmetry.space_group_name_H-M   'P 1'
#
loop_
_entity.id
_entity.type
_entity.pdbx_description
1 polymer ?
#
loop_
_entity_poly.entity_id
_entity_poly.type
_entity_poly.pdbx_seq_one_letter_code
_entity_poly.pdbx_strand_id
1 'polypeptide(L)'
;MIFSVVNQKTLPFKTVLMDSWYATKRLMALVDNLEKIYYCPLKINRLVDDTGGLEKYKNIGELSWNQSEKISGKIIKIKGIPLG
;
A
#
# COMPACT_ATOMS: atom_id res chain seq x y z
N MET A 1 2.34 8.99 16.91
CA MET A 1 3.14 8.29 15.87
C MET A 1 3.01 8.97 14.51
N ILE A 2 1.85 9.02 13.84
CA ILE A 2 1.66 9.94 12.69
C ILE A 2 0.52 10.94 12.89
N PHE A 3 -0.56 10.50 13.55
CA PHE A 3 -1.69 11.35 13.89
C PHE A 3 -1.29 12.60 14.70
N SER A 4 -0.38 12.45 15.67
CA SER A 4 0.16 13.58 16.45
C SER A 4 1.04 14.52 15.62
N VAL A 5 1.74 13.99 14.60
CA VAL A 5 2.57 14.79 13.70
C VAL A 5 1.69 15.70 12.83
N VAL A 6 0.55 15.18 12.37
CA VAL A 6 -0.42 15.94 11.57
C VAL A 6 -1.22 16.91 12.43
N ASN A 7 -1.85 16.43 13.51
CA ASN A 7 -2.88 17.20 14.23
C ASN A 7 -2.35 18.07 15.37
N GLN A 8 -1.16 17.77 15.91
CA GLN A 8 -0.59 18.54 17.02
C GLN A 8 0.63 19.34 16.58
N LYS A 9 1.57 18.67 15.90
CA LYS A 9 2.80 19.32 15.43
C LYS A 9 2.62 20.06 14.09
N THR A 10 1.52 19.77 13.37
CA THR A 10 1.18 20.37 12.07
C THR A 10 2.38 20.40 11.11
N LEU A 11 3.19 19.35 11.12
CA LEU A 11 4.40 19.32 10.29
C LEU A 11 4.01 19.10 8.82
N PRO A 12 4.54 19.92 7.88
CA PRO A 12 4.29 19.72 6.47
C PRO A 12 5.12 18.54 5.97
N PHE A 13 4.44 17.51 5.47
CA PHE A 13 5.05 16.39 4.76
C PHE A 13 4.04 15.80 3.78
N LYS A 14 4.56 15.13 2.74
CA LYS A 14 3.77 14.47 1.69
C LYS A 14 3.78 12.95 1.82
N THR A 15 4.90 12.40 2.26
CA THR A 15 5.21 10.97 2.13
C THR A 15 5.62 10.34 3.45
N VAL A 16 5.19 9.11 3.69
CA VAL A 16 5.53 8.28 4.85
C VAL A 16 6.31 7.05 4.35
N LEU A 17 7.56 6.93 4.77
CA LEU A 17 8.34 5.71 4.55
C LEU A 17 8.13 4.78 5.75
N MET A 18 7.73 3.54 5.48
CA MET A 18 7.43 2.55 6.52
C MET A 18 8.16 1.25 6.20
N ASP A 19 8.62 0.56 7.23
CA ASP A 19 9.10 -0.81 7.07
C ASP A 19 7.94 -1.81 6.84
N SER A 20 8.28 -3.06 6.58
CA SER A 20 7.31 -4.12 6.32
C SER A 20 6.50 -4.56 7.53
N TRP A 21 6.95 -4.26 8.75
CA TRP A 21 6.20 -4.52 9.98
C TRP A 21 5.02 -3.56 10.11
N TYR A 22 5.17 -2.33 9.61
CA TYR A 22 4.13 -1.31 9.65
C TYR A 22 3.15 -1.36 8.46
N ALA A 23 3.34 -2.25 7.47
CA ALA A 23 2.44 -2.48 6.33
C ALA A 23 1.08 -3.14 6.71
N THR A 24 0.43 -2.61 7.74
CA THR A 24 -0.87 -3.05 8.25
C THR A 24 -2.01 -2.29 7.59
N LYS A 25 -3.16 -2.94 7.42
CA LYS A 25 -4.34 -2.32 6.79
C LYS A 25 -4.75 -1.02 7.49
N ARG A 26 -4.77 -1.04 8.83
CA ARG A 26 -5.17 0.10 9.65
C ARG A 26 -4.23 1.29 9.49
N LEU A 27 -2.91 1.06 9.48
CA LEU A 27 -1.96 2.16 9.30
C LEU A 27 -2.01 2.71 7.88
N MET A 28 -2.04 1.85 6.87
CA MET A 28 -2.12 2.29 5.46
C MET A 28 -3.39 3.09 5.20
N ALA A 29 -4.55 2.63 5.69
CA ALA A 29 -5.81 3.38 5.60
C ALA A 29 -5.77 4.70 6.38
N LEU A 30 -5.10 4.74 7.54
CA LEU A 30 -4.90 5.99 8.27
C LEU A 30 -4.08 7.00 7.47
N VAL A 31 -2.99 6.57 6.83
CA VAL A 31 -2.15 7.45 6.01
C VAL A 31 -2.91 7.96 4.78
N ASP A 32 -3.69 7.09 4.15
CA ASP A 32 -4.55 7.40 3.00
C ASP A 32 -5.64 8.43 3.37
N ASN A 33 -6.34 8.21 4.49
CA ASN A 33 -7.33 9.16 5.03
C ASN A 33 -6.75 10.52 5.43
N LEU A 34 -5.44 10.61 5.63
CA LEU A 34 -4.73 11.87 5.91
C LEU A 34 -4.24 12.53 4.61
N GLU A 35 -4.63 12.01 3.45
CA GLU A 35 -4.23 12.45 2.11
C GLU A 35 -2.70 12.45 1.93
N LYS A 36 -2.03 11.43 2.49
CA LYS A 36 -0.58 11.25 2.42
C LYS A 36 -0.24 10.01 1.59
N ILE A 37 0.94 10.03 0.97
CA ILE A 37 1.49 8.90 0.23
C ILE A 37 2.29 8.02 1.20
N TYR A 38 2.18 6.69 1.08
CA TYR A 38 3.05 5.76 1.81
C TYR A 38 3.86 4.87 0.87
N TYR A 39 5.08 4.54 1.29
CA TYR A 39 5.91 3.50 0.69
C TYR A 39 6.29 2.48 1.74
N CYS A 40 6.04 1.20 1.47
CA CYS A 40 6.41 0.11 2.37
C CYS A 40 6.67 -1.20 1.60
N PRO A 41 7.62 -2.03 2.04
CA PRO A 41 7.75 -3.38 1.53
C PRO A 41 6.56 -4.23 1.99
N LEU A 42 6.03 -5.06 1.09
CA LEU A 42 4.94 -5.99 1.39
C LEU A 42 5.48 -7.40 1.61
N LYS A 43 4.88 -8.14 2.54
CA LYS A 43 5.17 -9.57 2.72
C LYS A 43 4.67 -10.37 1.52
N ILE A 44 5.42 -11.40 1.12
CA ILE A 44 5.15 -12.20 -0.09
C ILE A 44 3.83 -12.98 -0.06
N ASN A 45 3.28 -13.22 1.13
CA ASN A 45 2.00 -13.89 1.36
C ASN A 45 0.81 -12.91 1.46
N ARG A 46 1.00 -11.64 1.07
CA ARG A 46 -0.10 -10.68 1.06
C ARG A 46 -1.03 -11.01 -0.11
N LEU A 47 -2.33 -11.08 0.17
CA LEU A 47 -3.36 -11.30 -0.84
C LEU A 47 -3.62 -10.00 -1.62
N VAL A 48 -3.49 -10.08 -2.94
CA VAL A 48 -3.58 -8.96 -3.88
C VAL A 48 -4.33 -9.36 -5.15
N ASP A 49 -4.83 -8.37 -5.88
CA ASP A 49 -5.49 -8.53 -7.16
C ASP A 49 -4.89 -7.50 -8.14
N ASP A 50 -4.34 -7.97 -9.25
CA ASP A 50 -3.74 -7.15 -10.31
C ASP A 50 -4.61 -7.04 -11.56
N THR A 51 -5.87 -7.48 -11.48
CA THR A 51 -6.80 -7.57 -12.62
C THR A 51 -7.96 -6.58 -12.56
N GLY A 52 -8.06 -5.80 -11.47
CA GLY A 52 -9.16 -4.85 -11.27
C GLY A 52 -10.49 -5.52 -10.93
N GLY A 53 -10.46 -6.67 -10.25
CA GLY A 53 -11.65 -7.39 -9.78
C GLY A 53 -12.14 -8.51 -10.68
N LEU A 54 -11.41 -8.85 -11.74
CA LEU A 54 -11.77 -9.94 -12.65
C LEU A 54 -11.43 -11.32 -12.06
N GLU A 55 -10.28 -11.41 -11.37
CA GLU A 55 -9.81 -12.63 -10.71
C GLU A 55 -9.95 -12.56 -9.18
N LYS A 56 -9.87 -13.73 -8.54
CA LYS A 56 -9.77 -13.81 -7.08
C LYS A 56 -8.40 -13.29 -6.63
N TYR A 57 -8.38 -12.72 -5.43
CA TYR A 57 -7.14 -12.38 -4.75
C TYR A 57 -6.19 -13.58 -4.65
N LYS A 58 -4.92 -13.37 -4.98
CA LYS A 58 -3.81 -14.34 -4.94
C LYS A 58 -2.64 -13.80 -4.14
N ASN A 59 -1.68 -14.64 -3.76
CA ASN A 59 -0.50 -14.15 -3.04
C ASN A 59 0.33 -13.25 -3.97
N ILE A 60 0.94 -12.19 -3.44
CA ILE A 60 1.79 -11.30 -4.25
C ILE A 60 2.97 -12.05 -4.90
N GLY A 61 3.46 -13.11 -4.25
CA GLY A 61 4.49 -13.99 -4.82
C GLY A 61 4.04 -14.79 -6.06
N GLU A 62 2.74 -14.90 -6.30
CA GLU A 62 2.16 -15.61 -7.46
C GLU A 62 1.88 -14.67 -8.64
N LEU A 63 2.14 -13.37 -8.50
CA LEU A 63 1.97 -12.42 -9.60
C LEU A 63 2.96 -12.71 -10.72
N SER A 64 2.42 -12.79 -11.94
CA SER A 64 3.25 -12.82 -13.15
C SER A 64 3.63 -11.40 -13.53
N TRP A 65 4.88 -11.18 -13.92
CA TRP A 65 5.40 -9.85 -14.30
C TRP A 65 5.92 -9.87 -15.73
N ASN A 66 5.38 -9.02 -16.58
CA ASN A 66 5.92 -8.80 -17.92
C ASN A 66 7.13 -7.85 -17.88
N GLN A 67 7.83 -7.69 -19.01
CA GLN A 67 9.05 -6.87 -19.06
C GLN A 67 8.79 -5.37 -18.80
N SER A 68 7.65 -4.84 -19.24
CA SER A 68 7.29 -3.45 -18.98
C SER A 68 7.03 -3.23 -17.49
N GLU A 69 6.28 -4.13 -16.85
CA GLU A 69 5.92 -4.06 -15.42
C GLU A 69 7.14 -4.19 -14.49
N LYS A 70 8.21 -4.86 -14.93
CA LYS A 70 9.48 -4.90 -14.17
C LYS A 70 10.17 -3.54 -14.12
N ILE A 71 9.88 -2.66 -15.07
CA ILE A 71 10.46 -1.31 -15.16
C ILE A 71 9.52 -0.29 -14.50
N SER A 72 8.23 -0.33 -14.81
CA SER A 72 7.24 0.66 -14.36
C SER A 72 6.53 0.31 -13.05
N GLY A 73 6.63 -0.95 -12.61
CA GLY A 73 5.81 -1.49 -11.54
C GLY A 73 4.45 -2.01 -12.03
N LYS A 74 3.65 -2.46 -11.08
CA LYS A 74 2.32 -3.03 -11.33
C LYS A 74 1.31 -2.42 -10.36
N ILE A 75 0.15 -2.02 -10.88
CA ILE A 75 -0.96 -1.55 -10.06
C ILE A 75 -1.65 -2.79 -9.48
N ILE A 76 -1.80 -2.81 -8.16
CA ILE A 76 -2.45 -3.92 -7.45
C ILE A 76 -3.45 -3.40 -6.43
N LYS A 77 -4.51 -4.17 -6.22
CA LYS A 77 -5.44 -4.02 -5.11
C LYS A 77 -5.05 -4.97 -3.98
N ILE A 78 -4.77 -4.43 -2.80
CA ILE A 78 -4.50 -5.26 -1.62
C ILE A 78 -5.82 -5.65 -0.93
N LYS A 79 -5.99 -6.94 -0.62
CA LYS A 79 -7.24 -7.46 -0.02
C LYS A 79 -7.58 -6.76 1.29
N GLY A 80 -8.76 -6.14 1.34
CA GLY A 80 -9.32 -5.50 2.53
C GLY A 80 -8.67 -4.17 2.92
N ILE A 81 -7.97 -3.52 1.98
CA ILE A 81 -7.74 -2.08 2.02
C ILE A 81 -8.81 -1.44 1.12
N PRO A 82 -9.54 -0.40 1.52
CA PRO A 82 -10.50 0.30 0.64
C PRO A 82 -9.81 0.87 -0.60
N LEU A 83 -10.50 0.99 -1.74
CA LEU A 83 -10.04 1.91 -2.78
C LEU A 83 -10.53 3.28 -2.30
N GLY A 84 -9.61 4.22 -2.11
CA GLY A 84 -9.95 5.64 -1.99
C GLY A 84 -10.53 6.16 -3.30
#